data_AF-A0A235F502-F1
#
_entry.id   AF-A0A235F502-F1
#
_cell.length_a   1.000
_cell.length_b   1.000
_cell.length_c   1.000
_cell.angle_alpha   90.00
_cell.angle_beta   90.00
_cell.angle_gamma   90.00
#
_symmetry.space_group_name_H-M   'P 1'
#
loop_
_entity.id
_entity.type
_entity.pdbx_description
1 polymer ?
#
loop_
_entity_poly.entity_id
_entity_poly.type
_entity_poly.pdbx_seq_one_letter_code
_entity_poly.pdbx_strand_id
1 'polypeptide(L)'
;MIKPALVYGVFILLVTSFSFFAVLMGRNQITFKESIGRFGSMLIPFTAMLAISLLFILMNSGEFSFYFLLAGFAGSILLVPPLFISSYFRKTSTGLDPLYGSLIVYILTGILFKVMGEMMFETISKSLEQIVTFFGLF
;
A
#
# COMPACT_ATOMS: atom_id res chain seq x y z
N MET A 1 -3.91 -1.65 -20.98
CA MET A 1 -4.28 -2.46 -19.79
C MET A 1 -3.16 -2.57 -18.72
N ILE A 2 -1.91 -2.17 -18.99
CA ILE A 2 -0.77 -2.33 -18.03
C ILE A 2 -0.72 -1.26 -16.92
N LYS A 3 -1.48 -0.16 -17.03
CA LYS A 3 -1.33 1.01 -16.15
C LYS A 3 -1.61 0.75 -14.65
N PRO A 4 -2.67 0.05 -14.22
CA PRO A 4 -3.03 0.00 -12.79
C PRO A 4 -2.07 -0.83 -11.94
N ALA A 5 -1.69 -2.01 -12.44
CA ALA A 5 -0.78 -2.91 -11.73
C ALA A 5 0.62 -2.32 -11.57
N LEU A 6 1.10 -1.62 -12.61
CA LEU A 6 2.41 -0.96 -12.58
C LEU A 6 2.41 0.22 -11.60
N VAL A 7 1.34 1.03 -11.61
CA VAL A 7 1.16 2.13 -10.64
C VAL A 7 1.11 1.60 -9.20
N TYR A 8 0.40 0.49 -8.96
CA TYR A 8 0.35 -0.14 -7.64
C TYR A 8 1.72 -0.72 -7.21
N GLY A 9 2.49 -1.29 -8.14
CA GLY A 9 3.86 -1.73 -7.87
C GLY A 9 4.79 -0.57 -7.48
N VAL A 10 4.68 0.56 -8.18
CA VAL A 10 5.42 1.79 -7.85
C VAL A 10 5.00 2.33 -6.48
N PHE A 11 3.70 2.30 -6.16
CA PHE A 11 3.19 2.68 -4.85
C PHE A 11 3.82 1.86 -3.72
N ILE A 12 3.80 0.52 -3.84
CA ILE A 12 4.42 -0.36 -2.84
C ILE A 12 5.92 -0.07 -2.69
N LEU A 13 6.62 0.17 -3.80
CA LEU A 13 8.05 0.48 -3.79
C LEU A 13 8.34 1.79 -3.04
N LEU A 14 7.52 2.83 -3.26
CA LEU A 14 7.62 4.10 -2.54
C LEU A 14 7.34 3.95 -1.05
N VAL A 15 6.28 3.24 -0.66
CA VAL A 15 5.96 2.96 0.75
C VAL A 15 7.07 2.16 1.43
N THR A 16 7.64 1.18 0.72
CA THR A 16 8.81 0.40 1.18
C THR A 16 10.02 1.33 1.37
N SER A 17 10.23 2.28 0.46
CA SER A 17 11.33 3.25 0.55
C SER A 17 11.17 4.18 1.74
N PHE A 18 9.96 4.70 1.99
CA PHE A 18 9.68 5.51 3.19
C PHE A 18 9.93 4.72 4.48
N SER A 19 9.49 3.46 4.50
CA SER A 19 9.71 2.54 5.61
C SER A 19 11.20 2.23 5.83
N PHE A 20 11.97 2.07 4.74
CA PHE A 20 13.43 1.93 4.79
C PHE A 20 14.11 3.16 5.41
N PHE A 21 13.72 4.37 4.99
CA PHE A 21 14.26 5.61 5.57
C PHE A 21 13.93 5.74 7.06
N ALA A 22 12.72 5.38 7.48
CA ALA A 22 12.34 5.40 8.89
C ALA A 22 13.21 4.44 9.75
N VAL A 23 13.53 3.25 9.23
CA VAL A 23 14.41 2.30 9.91
C VAL A 23 15.86 2.79 9.95
N LEU A 24 16.34 3.45 8.88
CA LEU A 24 17.67 4.05 8.82
C LEU A 24 17.85 5.18 9.85
N MET A 25 16.82 6.01 10.05
CA MET A 25 16.77 7.03 11.12
C MET A 25 16.81 6.41 12.53
N GLY A 26 16.38 5.15 12.65
CA GLY A 26 16.54 4.33 13.85
C GLY A 26 17.97 3.90 14.17
N ARG A 27 18.97 4.31 13.36
CA ARG A 27 20.38 3.86 13.42
C ARG A 27 20.55 2.35 13.19
N ASN A 28 19.56 1.69 12.61
CA ASN A 28 19.66 0.30 12.18
C ASN A 28 20.35 0.26 10.82
N GLN A 29 21.47 -0.47 10.73
CA GLN A 29 22.15 -0.69 9.45
C GLN A 29 21.43 -1.80 8.69
N ILE A 30 20.64 -1.42 7.68
CA ILE A 30 19.91 -2.34 6.82
C ILE A 30 20.22 -2.04 5.36
N THR A 31 20.27 -3.09 4.53
CA THR A 31 20.41 -2.93 3.07
C THR A 31 19.03 -2.82 2.43
N PHE A 32 18.89 -2.01 1.37
CA PHE A 32 17.61 -1.85 0.65
C PHE A 32 17.06 -3.19 0.13
N LYS A 33 17.93 -4.12 -0.30
CA LYS A 33 17.56 -5.49 -0.69
C LYS A 33 16.88 -6.26 0.44
N GLU A 34 17.40 -6.14 1.67
CA GLU A 34 16.80 -6.79 2.84
C GLU A 34 15.45 -6.15 3.19
N SER A 35 15.36 -4.82 3.07
CA SER A 35 14.12 -4.06 3.29
C SER A 35 13.00 -4.54 2.37
N ILE A 36 13.24 -4.63 1.05
CA ILE A 36 12.26 -5.13 0.10
C ILE A 36 11.86 -6.57 0.42
N GLY A 37 12.83 -7.43 0.74
CA GLY A 37 12.58 -8.83 1.08
C GLY A 37 11.66 -8.99 2.30
N ARG A 38 11.92 -8.24 3.38
CA ARG A 38 11.10 -8.29 4.60
C ARG A 38 9.75 -7.58 4.44
N PHE A 39 9.71 -6.44 3.77
CA PHE A 39 8.45 -5.72 3.53
C PHE A 39 7.52 -6.56 2.64
N GLY A 40 8.07 -7.15 1.58
CA GLY A 40 7.34 -8.06 0.69
C GLY A 40 6.84 -9.31 1.39
N SER A 41 7.62 -9.90 2.31
CA SER A 41 7.15 -11.07 3.06
C SER A 41 6.00 -10.74 4.02
N MET A 42 5.99 -9.54 4.60
CA MET A 42 4.89 -9.06 5.43
C MET A 42 3.61 -8.74 4.64
N LEU A 43 3.71 -8.49 3.34
CA LEU A 43 2.55 -8.32 2.44
C LEU A 43 1.86 -9.64 2.06
N ILE A 44 2.54 -10.79 2.18
CA ILE A 44 2.01 -12.11 1.81
C ILE A 44 0.64 -12.40 2.45
N PRO A 45 0.44 -12.29 3.78
CA PRO A 45 -0.86 -12.60 4.39
C PRO A 45 -1.99 -11.70 3.87
N PHE A 46 -1.73 -10.41 3.69
CA PHE A 46 -2.73 -9.47 3.15
C PHE A 46 -3.04 -9.75 1.68
N THR A 47 -2.04 -10.12 0.89
CA THR A 47 -2.23 -10.54 -0.50
C THR A 47 -3.04 -11.83 -0.58
N ALA A 48 -2.83 -12.78 0.34
CA ALA A 48 -3.64 -13.99 0.44
C ALA A 48 -5.10 -13.66 0.78
N MET A 49 -5.37 -12.70 1.68
CA MET A 49 -6.74 -12.23 1.95
C MET A 49 -7.40 -11.61 0.71
N LEU A 50 -6.66 -10.84 -0.09
CA LEU A 50 -7.17 -10.31 -1.36
C LEU A 50 -7.45 -11.43 -2.38
N ALA A 51 -6.60 -12.46 -2.44
CA ALA A 51 -6.85 -13.62 -3.29
C ALA A 51 -8.10 -14.40 -2.85
N ILE A 52 -8.31 -14.59 -1.55
CA ILE A 52 -9.52 -15.21 -1.00
C ILE A 52 -10.76 -14.36 -1.32
N SER A 53 -10.66 -13.04 -1.19
CA SER A 53 -11.74 -12.13 -1.58
C SER A 53 -12.13 -12.30 -3.05
N LEU A 54 -11.15 -12.43 -3.95
CA LEU A 54 -11.39 -12.69 -5.37
C LEU A 54 -12.13 -14.01 -5.59
N LEU A 55 -11.77 -15.08 -4.87
CA LEU A 55 -12.48 -16.36 -4.95
C LEU A 55 -13.96 -16.22 -4.55
N PHE A 56 -14.26 -15.46 -3.49
CA PHE A 56 -15.65 -15.21 -3.08
C PHE A 56 -16.46 -14.40 -4.10
N ILE A 57 -15.84 -13.45 -4.81
CA ILE A 57 -16.48 -12.74 -5.93
C ILE A 57 -16.86 -13.72 -7.03
N LEU A 58 -15.95 -14.61 -7.41
CA LEU A 58 -16.19 -15.62 -8.45
C LEU A 58 -17.31 -16.60 -8.07
N MET A 59 -17.47 -16.88 -6.78
CA MET A 59 -18.56 -17.71 -6.24
C MET A 59 -19.87 -16.93 -6.01
N ASN A 60 -19.96 -15.68 -6.47
CA ASN A 60 -21.13 -14.80 -6.30
C ASN A 60 -21.53 -14.58 -4.82
N SER A 61 -20.57 -14.69 -3.90
CA SER A 61 -20.74 -14.50 -2.46
C SER A 61 -20.20 -13.13 -2.04
N GLY A 62 -20.88 -12.07 -2.50
CA GLY A 62 -20.40 -10.69 -2.42
C GLY A 62 -20.16 -10.16 -1.00
N GLU A 63 -20.96 -10.59 -0.03
CA GLU A 63 -20.85 -10.11 1.36
C GLU A 63 -19.53 -10.54 2.01
N PHE A 64 -19.15 -11.82 1.86
CA PHE A 64 -17.90 -12.34 2.39
C PHE A 64 -16.68 -11.73 1.68
N SER A 65 -16.78 -11.53 0.36
CA SER A 65 -15.72 -10.88 -0.41
C SER A 65 -15.36 -9.51 0.15
N PHE A 66 -16.37 -8.69 0.51
CA PHE A 66 -16.16 -7.34 1.00
C PHE A 66 -15.29 -7.30 2.27
N TYR A 67 -15.54 -8.19 3.24
CA TYR A 67 -14.76 -8.26 4.47
C TYR A 67 -13.29 -8.61 4.21
N PHE A 68 -13.02 -9.61 3.36
CA PHE A 68 -11.66 -9.99 3.01
C PHE A 68 -10.94 -8.92 2.17
N LEU A 69 -11.67 -8.22 1.30
CA LEU A 69 -11.13 -7.13 0.49
C LEU A 69 -10.70 -5.97 1.38
N LEU A 70 -11.60 -5.52 2.26
CA LEU A 70 -11.35 -4.44 3.20
C LEU A 70 -10.18 -4.78 4.13
N ALA A 71 -10.19 -5.98 4.72
CA ALA A 71 -9.14 -6.42 5.64
C ALA A 71 -7.78 -6.56 4.95
N GLY A 72 -7.74 -7.14 3.75
CA GLY A 72 -6.51 -7.26 2.96
C GLY A 72 -5.95 -5.90 2.56
N PHE A 73 -6.80 -5.00 2.04
CA PHE A 73 -6.37 -3.68 1.59
C PHE A 73 -5.98 -2.77 2.75
N ALA A 74 -6.87 -2.57 3.72
CA ALA A 74 -6.61 -1.72 4.88
C ALA A 74 -5.46 -2.28 5.74
N GLY A 75 -5.39 -3.60 5.92
CA GLY A 75 -4.30 -4.25 6.64
C GLY A 75 -2.95 -4.05 5.93
N SER A 76 -2.90 -4.14 4.60
CA SER A 76 -1.65 -3.90 3.86
C SER A 76 -1.10 -2.47 4.03
N ILE A 77 -1.99 -1.48 4.14
CA ILE A 77 -1.60 -0.07 4.23
C ILE A 77 -1.30 0.34 5.68
N LEU A 78 -2.14 -0.13 6.62
CA LEU A 78 -2.06 0.29 8.02
C LEU A 78 -1.15 -0.62 8.85
N LEU A 79 -1.18 -1.93 8.65
CA LEU A 79 -0.43 -2.84 9.53
C LEU A 79 0.99 -3.11 9.02
N VAL A 80 1.20 -3.19 7.70
CA VAL A 80 2.52 -3.58 7.17
C VAL A 80 3.62 -2.57 7.50
N PRO A 81 3.47 -1.25 7.31
CA PRO A 81 4.53 -0.30 7.63
C PRO A 81 4.98 -0.32 9.11
N PRO A 82 4.07 -0.26 10.12
CA PRO A 82 4.49 -0.33 11.52
C PRO A 82 5.03 -1.72 11.91
N LEU A 83 4.50 -2.81 11.34
CA LEU A 83 5.05 -4.16 11.56
C LEU A 83 6.47 -4.27 11.00
N PHE A 84 6.71 -3.70 9.81
CA PHE A 84 8.03 -3.65 9.20
C PHE A 84 9.01 -2.88 10.06
N ILE A 85 8.64 -1.67 10.50
CA ILE A 85 9.50 -0.83 11.34
C ILE A 85 9.78 -1.56 12.65
N SER A 86 8.76 -1.96 13.41
CA SER A 86 8.90 -2.61 14.72
C SER A 86 9.72 -3.91 14.67
N SER A 87 9.74 -4.62 13.54
CA SER A 87 10.59 -5.80 13.33
C SER A 87 12.08 -5.54 13.57
N TYR A 88 12.56 -4.32 13.36
CA TYR A 88 13.98 -3.96 13.49
C TYR A 88 14.38 -3.42 14.86
N PHE A 89 13.44 -2.99 15.71
CA PHE A 89 13.77 -2.27 16.97
C PHE A 89 13.76 -3.16 18.22
N ARG A 90 13.95 -4.47 18.09
CA ARG A 90 13.86 -5.42 19.20
C ARG A 90 14.99 -5.35 20.25
N LYS A 91 16.11 -4.62 20.01
CA LYS A 91 17.31 -4.76 20.86
C LYS A 91 18.06 -3.50 21.30
N THR A 92 17.87 -2.32 20.70
CA THR A 92 18.64 -1.12 21.12
C THR A 92 17.92 0.17 20.72
N SER A 93 17.43 0.95 21.69
CA SER A 93 16.73 2.22 21.51
C SER A 93 17.69 3.43 21.49
N THR A 94 18.71 3.41 20.63
CA THR A 94 19.66 4.54 20.52
C THR A 94 19.36 5.46 19.32
N GLY A 95 18.25 5.23 18.60
CA GLY A 95 17.79 6.02 17.45
C GLY A 95 16.32 6.43 17.55
N LEU A 96 15.72 6.83 16.42
CA LEU A 96 14.30 7.21 16.31
C LEU A 96 13.39 6.08 16.85
N ASP A 97 12.47 6.41 17.75
CA ASP A 97 11.54 5.43 18.31
C ASP A 97 10.57 4.90 17.22
N PRO A 98 10.26 3.59 17.20
CA PRO A 98 9.40 2.94 16.20
C PRO A 98 8.06 3.63 15.97
N LEU A 99 7.46 4.19 17.03
CA LEU A 99 6.19 4.90 16.94
C LEU A 99 6.35 6.14 16.07
N TYR A 100 7.37 6.96 16.30
CA TYR A 100 7.64 8.16 15.49
C TYR A 100 8.03 7.80 14.06
N GLY A 101 8.80 6.72 13.87
CA GLY A 101 9.09 6.18 12.53
C GLY A 101 7.82 5.82 11.77
N SER A 102 6.89 5.12 12.41
CA SER A 102 5.61 4.74 11.77
C SER A 102 4.72 5.94 11.46
N LEU A 103 4.67 6.95 12.33
CA LEU A 103 3.93 8.20 12.09
C LEU A 103 4.45 8.95 10.86
N ILE A 104 5.77 9.07 10.71
CA ILE A 104 6.38 9.70 9.53
C ILE A 104 5.98 8.94 8.27
N VAL A 105 6.05 7.60 8.29
CA VAL A 105 5.66 6.78 7.14
C VAL A 105 4.18 6.94 6.81
N TYR A 106 3.28 7.06 7.79
CA TYR A 106 1.87 7.34 7.51
C TYR A 106 1.66 8.70 6.89
N ILE A 107 2.35 9.74 7.35
CA ILE A 107 2.25 11.08 6.74
C ILE A 107 2.70 11.01 5.27
N LEU A 108 3.84 10.38 5.01
CA LEU A 108 4.37 10.21 3.64
C LEU A 108 3.44 9.36 2.77
N THR A 109 2.87 8.30 3.33
CA THR A 109 1.91 7.43 2.63
C THR A 109 0.61 8.20 2.33
N GLY A 110 0.14 9.06 3.24
CA GLY A 110 -1.02 9.92 3.04
C GLY A 110 -0.79 10.96 1.92
N ILE A 111 0.40 11.56 1.86
CA ILE A 111 0.78 12.43 0.74
C ILE A 111 0.77 11.63 -0.57
N LEU A 112 1.29 10.40 -0.55
CA LEU A 112 1.29 9.51 -1.70
C LEU A 112 -0.13 9.16 -2.16
N PHE A 113 -1.04 8.89 -1.23
CA PHE A 113 -2.45 8.66 -1.50
C PHE A 113 -3.11 9.87 -2.16
N LYS A 114 -2.80 11.09 -1.70
CA LYS A 114 -3.32 12.31 -2.31
C LYS A 114 -2.90 12.40 -3.78
N VAL A 115 -1.60 12.24 -4.05
CA VAL A 115 -1.05 12.31 -5.42
C VAL A 115 -1.66 11.23 -6.32
N MET A 116 -1.79 10.00 -5.81
CA MET A 116 -2.46 8.93 -6.55
C MET A 116 -3.94 9.19 -6.79
N GLY A 117 -4.64 9.71 -5.78
CA GLY A 117 -6.04 10.07 -5.88
C GLY A 117 -6.28 11.12 -6.97
N GLU A 118 -5.45 12.16 -7.03
CA GLU A 118 -5.51 13.19 -8.08
C GLU A 118 -5.30 12.59 -9.47
N MET A 119 -4.27 11.76 -9.66
CA MET A 119 -4.00 11.09 -10.95
C MET A 119 -5.15 10.15 -11.39
N MET A 120 -5.73 9.41 -10.44
CA MET A 120 -6.86 8.52 -10.72
C MET A 120 -8.11 9.32 -11.05
N PHE A 121 -8.40 10.39 -10.30
CA PHE A 121 -9.55 11.25 -10.54
C PHE A 121 -9.49 11.88 -11.93
N GLU A 122 -8.32 12.39 -12.34
CA GLU A 122 -8.12 12.94 -13.69
C GLU A 122 -8.31 11.88 -14.79
N THR A 123 -7.89 10.64 -14.53
CA THR A 123 -8.09 9.53 -15.47
C THR A 123 -9.57 9.15 -15.59
N ILE A 124 -10.29 9.11 -14.46
CA ILE A 124 -11.72 8.79 -14.42
C ILE A 124 -12.53 9.91 -15.08
N SER A 125 -12.23 11.19 -14.79
CA SER A 125 -12.94 12.32 -15.39
C SER A 125 -12.81 12.33 -16.91
N LYS A 126 -11.58 12.15 -17.43
CA LYS A 126 -11.33 12.02 -18.87
C LYS A 126 -12.07 10.85 -19.49
N SER A 127 -12.12 9.71 -18.80
CA SER A 127 -12.83 8.52 -19.29
C SER A 127 -14.34 8.74 -19.30
N LEU A 128 -14.89 9.44 -18.31
CA LEU A 128 -16.31 9.80 -18.24
C LEU A 128 -16.69 10.80 -19.33
N GLU A 129 -15.88 11.84 -19.55
CA GLU A 129 -16.08 12.80 -20.65
C GLU A 129 -16.12 12.08 -22.00
N GLN A 130 -15.18 11.17 -22.25
CA GLN A 130 -15.15 10.38 -23.48
C GLN A 130 -16.41 9.51 -23.66
N ILE A 131 -16.91 8.89 -22.58
CA ILE A 131 -18.16 8.11 -22.61
C ILE A 131 -19.35 9.02 -22.92
N VAL A 132 -19.45 10.18 -22.27
CA VAL A 132 -20.54 11.15 -22.50
C VAL A 132 -20.55 11.63 -23.95
N THR A 133 -19.37 11.95 -24.53
CA THR A 133 -19.24 12.31 -25.95
C THR A 133 -19.59 11.14 -26.87
N PHE A 134 -19.21 9.91 -26.53
CA PHE A 134 -19.53 8.72 -27.31
C PHE A 134 -21.04 8.42 -27.35
N PHE A 135 -21.76 8.67 -26.26
CA PHE A 135 -23.22 8.51 -26.18
C PHE A 135 -24.02 9.71 -26.72
N GLY A 136 -23.37 10.72 -27.31
CA GLY A 136 -24.04 11.83 -27.99
C GLY A 136 -24.91 12.70 -27.10
N LEU A 137 -24.59 12.79 -25.80
CA LEU A 137 -25.37 13.60 -24.85
C LEU A 137 -25.10 15.10 -24.94
N PHE A 138 -24.18 15.56 -25.80
CA PHE A 138 -24.11 16.88 -26.43
C PHE A 138 -23.27 16.80 -27.71
#